data_AF-A0A6C0RR37-F1
#
_entry.id   AF-A0A6C0RR37-F1
#
_cell.length_a   1.000
_cell.length_b   1.000
_cell.length_c   1.000
_cell.angle_alpha   90.00
_cell.angle_beta   90.00
_cell.angle_gamma   90.00
#
_symmetry.space_group_name_H-M   'P 1'
#
loop_
_entity.id
_entity.type
_entity.pdbx_description
1 polymer ?
#
loop_
_entity_poly.entity_id
_entity_poly.type
_entity_poly.pdbx_seq_one_letter_code
_entity_poly.pdbx_strand_id
1 'polypeptide(L)'
;LKEPTDKRMFVLAAALKAGYSIKKLYDLTKIDQWFLHKMKNIIDYQILLESLDQQQVSYDVLLQAKQLGFSDKQIASAVKSTELAVRKQRIECRIIPFVKQIDTVAAEWPATTNYLYVTYNASSHDLQFPGEHIMVLGSGVYRIGSSVE
;
A
#
# COMPACT_ATOMS: atom_id res chain seq x y z
N LEU A 1 -9.49 -14.92 -15.63
CA LEU A 1 -9.39 -15.58 -14.31
C LEU A 1 -8.78 -16.98 -14.45
N LYS A 2 -9.36 -17.86 -15.27
CA LYS A 2 -8.81 -19.20 -15.58
C LYS A 2 -7.47 -19.12 -16.32
N GLU A 3 -7.44 -18.35 -17.40
CA GLU A 3 -6.22 -18.09 -18.15
C GLU A 3 -5.41 -16.99 -17.46
N PRO A 4 -4.13 -17.25 -17.13
CA PRO A 4 -3.24 -16.23 -16.61
C PRO A 4 -2.85 -15.22 -17.71
N THR A 5 -2.98 -13.93 -17.39
CA THR A 5 -2.49 -12.82 -18.22
C THR A 5 -1.81 -11.79 -17.33
N ASP A 6 -1.06 -10.88 -17.92
CA ASP A 6 -0.48 -9.69 -17.25
C ASP A 6 -1.55 -8.85 -16.52
N LYS A 7 -2.78 -8.83 -17.04
CA LYS A 7 -3.92 -8.10 -16.44
C LYS A 7 -4.69 -8.90 -15.38
N ARG A 8 -4.28 -10.14 -15.07
CA ARG A 8 -5.03 -11.04 -14.18
C ARG A 8 -5.34 -10.42 -12.82
N MET A 9 -4.40 -9.65 -12.26
CA MET A 9 -4.56 -8.99 -10.96
C MET A 9 -5.73 -7.99 -10.96
N PHE A 10 -5.87 -7.21 -12.03
CA PHE A 10 -6.96 -6.23 -12.15
C PHE A 10 -8.32 -6.90 -12.33
N VAL A 11 -8.38 -7.98 -13.12
CA VAL A 11 -9.61 -8.77 -13.28
C VAL A 11 -10.01 -9.43 -11.97
N LEU A 12 -9.04 -9.88 -11.17
CA LEU A 12 -9.27 -10.45 -9.85
C LEU A 12 -9.86 -9.43 -8.87
N ALA A 13 -9.29 -8.22 -8.83
CA ALA A 13 -9.83 -7.09 -8.06
C ALA A 13 -11.27 -6.75 -8.46
N ALA A 14 -11.55 -6.69 -9.78
CA ALA A 14 -12.90 -6.44 -10.29
C ALA A 14 -13.89 -7.57 -9.90
N ALA A 15 -13.46 -8.82 -9.96
CA ALA A 15 -14.29 -9.97 -9.58
C ALA A 15 -14.60 -9.98 -8.07
N LEU A 16 -13.62 -9.65 -7.23
CA LEU A 16 -13.83 -9.45 -5.79
C LEU A 16 -14.85 -8.33 -5.54
N LYS A 17 -14.70 -7.18 -6.22
CA LYS A 17 -15.62 -6.05 -6.11
C LYS A 17 -17.04 -6.40 -6.59
N ALA A 18 -17.15 -7.26 -7.60
CA ALA A 18 -18.41 -7.81 -8.10
C ALA A 18 -19.02 -8.94 -7.22
N GLY A 19 -18.44 -9.21 -6.04
CA GLY A 19 -19.00 -10.16 -5.07
C GLY A 19 -18.70 -11.63 -5.33
N TYR A 20 -17.67 -11.96 -6.13
CA TYR A 20 -17.26 -13.35 -6.29
C TYR A 20 -16.75 -13.92 -4.95
N SER A 21 -17.18 -15.15 -4.62
CA SER A 21 -16.70 -15.83 -3.42
C SER A 21 -15.23 -16.23 -3.55
N ILE A 22 -14.53 -16.27 -2.41
CA ILE A 22 -13.13 -16.71 -2.33
C ILE A 22 -12.97 -18.13 -2.90
N LYS A 23 -13.89 -19.04 -2.56
CA LYS A 23 -13.89 -20.41 -3.09
C LYS A 23 -13.96 -20.42 -4.62
N LYS A 24 -14.88 -19.65 -5.22
CA LYS A 24 -15.00 -19.54 -6.68
C LYS A 24 -13.72 -18.98 -7.30
N LEU A 25 -13.11 -17.97 -6.70
CA LEU A 25 -11.86 -17.39 -7.19
C LEU A 25 -10.68 -18.36 -7.06
N TYR A 26 -10.59 -19.12 -5.97
CA TYR A 26 -9.63 -20.20 -5.81
C TYR A 26 -9.80 -21.25 -6.91
N ASP A 27 -11.03 -21.72 -7.15
CA ASP A 27 -11.30 -22.74 -8.18
C ASP A 27 -10.90 -22.26 -9.57
N LEU A 28 -11.11 -20.98 -9.88
CA LEU A 28 -10.75 -20.37 -11.15
C LEU A 28 -9.27 -20.04 -11.29
N THR A 29 -8.56 -19.72 -10.19
CA THR A 29 -7.21 -19.12 -10.27
C THR A 29 -6.10 -19.97 -9.69
N LYS A 30 -6.42 -20.86 -8.75
CA LYS A 30 -5.52 -21.61 -7.88
C LYS A 30 -4.61 -20.72 -7.01
N ILE A 31 -4.92 -19.43 -6.89
CA ILE A 31 -4.30 -18.54 -5.90
C ILE A 31 -4.81 -18.95 -4.52
N ASP A 32 -3.89 -19.19 -3.59
CA ASP A 32 -4.24 -19.62 -2.24
C ASP A 32 -5.26 -18.65 -1.59
N GLN A 33 -6.20 -19.24 -0.84
CA GLN A 33 -7.29 -18.48 -0.24
C GLN A 33 -6.79 -17.41 0.72
N TRP A 34 -5.66 -17.62 1.39
CA TRP A 34 -5.05 -16.62 2.25
C TRP A 34 -4.76 -15.31 1.50
N PHE A 35 -4.15 -15.38 0.31
CA PHE A 35 -3.90 -14.19 -0.52
C PHE A 35 -5.20 -13.58 -1.03
N LEU A 36 -6.17 -14.40 -1.43
CA LEU A 36 -7.48 -13.91 -1.88
C LEU A 36 -8.22 -13.16 -0.75
N HIS A 37 -8.11 -13.62 0.49
CA HIS A 37 -8.61 -12.91 1.67
C HIS A 37 -7.90 -11.57 1.88
N LYS A 38 -6.56 -11.51 1.74
CA LYS A 38 -5.83 -10.24 1.82
C LYS A 38 -6.25 -9.25 0.73
N MET A 39 -6.43 -9.72 -0.50
CA MET A 39 -6.95 -8.89 -1.58
C MET A 39 -8.38 -8.42 -1.29
N LYS A 40 -9.23 -9.30 -0.77
CA LYS A 40 -10.60 -8.95 -0.37
C LYS A 40 -10.62 -7.85 0.67
N ASN A 41 -9.74 -7.88 1.68
CA ASN A 41 -9.63 -6.81 2.67
C ASN A 41 -9.38 -5.44 2.01
N ILE A 42 -8.48 -5.39 1.01
CA ILE A 42 -8.20 -4.15 0.26
C ILE A 42 -9.44 -3.72 -0.53
N ILE A 43 -10.12 -4.64 -1.21
CA ILE A 43 -11.32 -4.32 -2.00
C ILE A 43 -12.48 -3.86 -1.12
N ASP A 44 -12.72 -4.50 0.01
CA ASP A 44 -13.75 -4.10 0.97
C ASP A 44 -13.47 -2.70 1.51
N TYR A 45 -12.20 -2.39 1.77
CA TYR A 45 -11.79 -1.05 2.21
C TYR A 45 -11.92 0.00 1.10
N GLN A 46 -11.64 -0.36 -0.15
CA GLN A 46 -11.91 0.51 -1.30
C GLN A 46 -13.40 0.82 -1.41
N ILE A 47 -14.29 -0.16 -1.22
CA ILE A 47 -15.75 0.03 -1.23
C ILE A 47 -16.18 0.96 -0.09
N LEU A 48 -15.60 0.79 1.10
CA LEU A 48 -15.82 1.71 2.22
C LEU A 48 -15.41 3.15 1.86
N LEU A 49 -14.21 3.36 1.31
CA LEU A 49 -13.74 4.68 0.92
C LEU A 49 -14.64 5.30 -0.16
N GLU A 50 -15.09 4.53 -1.14
CA GLU A 50 -16.01 5.00 -2.18
C GLU A 50 -17.41 5.38 -1.66
N SER A 51 -17.78 4.91 -0.46
CA SER A 51 -19.02 5.29 0.22
C SER A 51 -18.92 6.58 1.03
N LEU A 52 -17.72 7.17 1.13
CA LEU A 52 -17.44 8.37 1.89
C LEU A 52 -17.12 9.55 0.96
N ASP A 53 -17.52 10.75 1.35
CA ASP A 53 -16.95 12.00 0.83
C ASP A 53 -15.74 12.43 1.68
N GLN A 54 -14.89 13.32 1.15
CA GLN A 54 -13.64 13.72 1.82
C GLN A 54 -13.85 14.21 3.26
N GLN A 55 -14.93 14.97 3.53
CA GLN A 55 -15.22 15.52 4.86
C GLN A 55 -15.56 14.43 5.89
N GLN A 56 -15.91 13.23 5.45
CA GLN A 56 -16.28 12.09 6.29
C GLN A 56 -15.09 11.16 6.58
N VAL A 57 -13.93 11.40 5.95
CA VAL A 57 -12.73 10.60 6.18
C VAL A 57 -12.16 10.95 7.56
N SER A 58 -12.45 10.10 8.54
CA SER A 58 -11.91 10.23 9.90
C SER A 58 -10.42 9.88 9.98
N TYR A 59 -9.79 10.21 11.10
CA TYR A 59 -8.42 9.82 11.41
C TYR A 59 -8.22 8.30 11.27
N ASP A 60 -9.11 7.50 11.88
CA ASP A 60 -8.99 6.04 11.88
C ASP A 60 -9.15 5.47 10.47
N VAL A 61 -10.08 6.01 9.68
CA VAL A 61 -10.26 5.59 8.29
C VAL A 61 -9.01 5.90 7.48
N LEU A 62 -8.46 7.10 7.64
CA LEU A 62 -7.25 7.50 6.93
C LEU A 62 -6.04 6.64 7.34
N LEU A 63 -5.84 6.40 8.64
CA LEU A 63 -4.74 5.59 9.16
C LEU A 63 -4.83 4.15 8.65
N GLN A 64 -6.00 3.52 8.75
CA GLN A 64 -6.23 2.16 8.26
C GLN A 64 -6.01 2.05 6.75
N ALA A 65 -6.48 3.04 5.96
CA ALA A 65 -6.20 3.08 4.52
C ALA A 65 -4.68 3.05 4.26
N LYS A 66 -3.90 3.87 4.98
CA LYS A 66 -2.44 3.90 4.82
C LYS A 66 -1.76 2.60 5.26
N GLN A 67 -2.24 1.98 6.35
CA GLN A 67 -1.73 0.69 6.83
C GLN A 67 -2.02 -0.47 5.88
N LEU A 68 -3.14 -0.40 5.14
CA LEU A 68 -3.48 -1.33 4.06
C LEU A 68 -2.76 -1.05 2.72
N GLY A 69 -1.96 0.02 2.66
CA GLY A 69 -1.13 0.35 1.50
C GLY A 69 -1.77 1.29 0.47
N PHE A 70 -2.90 1.94 0.78
CA PHE A 70 -3.49 2.91 -0.14
C PHE A 70 -2.61 4.16 -0.30
N SER A 71 -2.36 4.55 -1.55
CA SER A 71 -1.75 5.85 -1.87
C SER A 71 -2.71 7.01 -1.62
N ASP A 72 -2.18 8.22 -1.42
CA ASP A 72 -3.00 9.43 -1.27
C ASP A 72 -3.86 9.64 -2.52
N LYS A 73 -3.33 9.31 -3.70
CA LYS A 73 -4.04 9.34 -4.99
C LYS A 73 -5.23 8.38 -5.06
N GLN A 74 -5.08 7.14 -4.57
CA GLN A 74 -6.19 6.16 -4.56
C GLN A 74 -7.30 6.60 -3.61
N ILE A 75 -6.94 7.08 -2.41
CA ILE A 75 -7.90 7.61 -1.45
C ILE A 75 -8.64 8.80 -2.07
N ALA A 76 -7.90 9.77 -2.63
CA ALA A 76 -8.46 10.94 -3.29
C ALA A 76 -9.45 10.57 -4.39
N SER A 77 -9.10 9.60 -5.24
CA SER A 77 -10.02 9.11 -6.28
C SER A 77 -11.28 8.47 -5.72
N ALA A 78 -11.20 7.76 -4.58
CA ALA A 78 -12.35 7.11 -3.96
C ALA A 78 -13.32 8.14 -3.34
N VAL A 79 -12.78 9.14 -2.64
CA VAL A 79 -13.57 10.16 -1.91
C VAL A 79 -13.83 11.44 -2.70
N LYS A 80 -13.64 11.39 -4.03
CA LYS A 80 -13.86 12.49 -4.98
C LYS A 80 -13.11 13.78 -4.61
N SER A 81 -11.85 13.64 -4.22
CA SER A 81 -10.94 14.71 -3.81
C SER A 81 -9.70 14.79 -4.71
N THR A 82 -8.78 15.69 -4.37
CA THR A 82 -7.44 15.79 -4.97
C THR A 82 -6.42 15.11 -4.08
N GLU A 83 -5.37 14.56 -4.69
CA GLU A 83 -4.24 13.95 -3.97
C GLU A 83 -3.61 14.92 -2.97
N LEU A 84 -3.49 16.21 -3.34
CA LEU A 84 -2.92 17.24 -2.49
C LEU A 84 -3.77 17.49 -1.22
N ALA A 85 -5.11 17.49 -1.35
CA ALA A 85 -5.99 17.71 -0.23
C ALA A 85 -5.95 16.53 0.77
N VAL A 86 -5.96 15.30 0.27
CA VAL A 86 -5.78 14.09 1.10
C VAL A 86 -4.40 14.09 1.77
N ARG A 87 -3.34 14.43 1.04
CA ARG A 87 -1.98 14.55 1.59
C ARG A 87 -1.92 15.58 2.72
N LYS A 88 -2.54 16.75 2.53
CA LYS A 88 -2.59 17.82 3.53
C LYS A 88 -3.29 17.33 4.81
N GLN A 89 -4.50 16.79 4.68
CA GLN A 89 -5.25 16.22 5.80
C GLN A 89 -4.43 15.14 6.53
N ARG A 90 -3.80 14.23 5.78
CA ARG A 90 -2.97 13.15 6.34
C ARG A 90 -1.81 13.69 7.19
N ILE A 91 -1.12 14.73 6.72
CA ILE A 91 -0.02 15.37 7.46
C ILE A 91 -0.52 16.13 8.67
N GLU A 92 -1.64 16.86 8.56
CA GLU A 92 -2.27 17.58 9.68
C GLU A 92 -2.70 16.62 10.79
N CYS A 93 -3.19 15.44 10.43
CA CYS A 93 -3.48 14.34 11.35
C CYS A 93 -2.24 13.63 11.90
N ARG A 94 -1.02 14.03 11.52
CA ARG A 94 0.25 13.36 11.87
C ARG A 94 0.32 11.89 11.45
N ILE A 95 -0.40 11.52 10.40
CA ILE A 95 -0.33 10.18 9.79
C ILE A 95 0.83 10.18 8.78
N ILE A 96 2.03 10.02 9.31
CA ILE A 96 3.27 9.90 8.52
C ILE A 96 3.85 8.50 8.69
N PRO A 97 4.51 7.95 7.66
CA PRO A 97 5.09 6.64 7.80
C PRO A 97 6.43 6.71 8.56
N PHE A 98 6.86 5.57 9.06
CA PHE A 98 8.10 5.40 9.80
C PHE A 98 9.15 4.67 8.96
N VAL A 99 10.42 4.92 9.28
CA VAL A 99 11.57 4.31 8.62
C VAL A 99 12.05 3.16 9.49
N LYS A 100 12.15 1.97 8.89
CA LYS A 100 12.54 0.73 9.57
C LYS A 100 13.75 0.08 8.93
N GLN A 101 14.58 -0.55 9.75
CA GLN A 101 15.75 -1.29 9.32
C GLN A 101 15.40 -2.75 8.98
N ILE A 102 16.10 -3.30 8.00
CA ILE A 102 16.13 -4.73 7.72
C ILE A 102 17.39 -5.28 8.38
N ASP A 103 17.22 -6.02 9.47
CA ASP A 103 18.29 -6.49 10.35
C ASP A 103 18.55 -8.01 10.29
N THR A 104 17.74 -8.75 9.52
CA THR A 104 17.73 -10.21 9.37
C THR A 104 17.29 -11.02 10.60
N VAL A 105 17.14 -10.38 11.77
CA VAL A 105 16.89 -11.03 13.07
C VAL A 105 15.68 -10.47 13.82
N ALA A 106 14.83 -9.68 13.16
CA ALA A 106 13.63 -9.09 13.74
C ALA A 106 13.92 -8.33 15.04
N ALA A 107 14.94 -7.47 15.01
CA ALA A 107 15.44 -6.63 16.09
C ALA A 107 16.01 -7.36 17.32
N GLU A 108 16.34 -8.66 17.21
CA GLU A 108 17.06 -9.38 18.27
C GLU A 108 18.41 -8.72 18.60
N TRP A 109 19.12 -8.26 17.55
CA TRP A 109 20.38 -7.55 17.65
C TRP A 109 20.33 -6.24 16.88
N PRO A 110 20.99 -5.17 17.36
CA PRO A 110 21.06 -3.91 16.63
C PRO A 110 21.72 -4.10 15.25
N ALA A 111 21.06 -3.59 14.21
CA ALA A 111 21.63 -3.59 12.86
C ALA A 111 22.80 -2.60 12.77
N THR A 112 23.90 -3.04 12.15
CA THR A 112 25.05 -2.18 11.85
C THR A 112 24.93 -1.49 10.48
N THR A 113 23.89 -1.81 9.70
CA THR A 113 23.67 -1.32 8.33
C THR A 113 22.35 -0.57 8.18
N ASN A 114 22.30 0.37 7.22
CA ASN A 114 21.10 1.15 6.89
C ASN A 114 20.42 0.63 5.61
N TYR A 115 19.96 -0.62 5.64
CA TYR A 115 19.05 -1.13 4.61
C TYR A 115 17.61 -0.92 5.08
N LEU A 116 16.88 -0.03 4.41
CA LEU A 116 15.68 0.61 4.97
C LEU A 116 14.44 0.37 4.12
N TYR A 117 13.29 0.37 4.80
CA TYR A 117 11.97 0.50 4.18
C TYR A 117 11.09 1.47 4.98
N VAL A 118 9.94 1.81 4.39
CA VAL A 118 9.00 2.77 4.98
C VAL A 118 7.66 2.08 5.21
N THR A 119 7.05 2.28 6.38
CA THR A 119 5.79 1.63 6.75
C THR A 119 4.89 2.51 7.62
N TYR A 120 3.57 2.38 7.45
CA TYR A 120 2.57 2.97 8.36
C TYR A 120 2.23 2.06 9.55
N ASN A 121 2.78 0.84 9.58
CA ASN A 121 2.56 -0.15 10.65
C ASN A 121 3.70 -0.09 11.67
N ALA A 122 3.90 1.08 12.28
CA ALA A 122 4.95 1.34 13.25
C ALA A 122 4.60 2.55 14.13
N SER A 123 5.38 2.77 15.19
CA SER A 123 5.22 3.89 16.14
C SER A 123 6.46 4.77 16.29
N SER A 124 7.60 4.37 15.74
CA SER A 124 8.88 5.09 15.81
C SER A 124 9.77 4.79 14.60
N HIS A 125 10.73 5.65 14.34
CA HIS A 125 11.83 5.39 13.41
C HIS A 125 12.93 4.58 14.12
N ASP A 126 13.66 3.76 13.37
CA ASP A 126 14.84 3.04 13.90
C ASP A 126 16.12 3.90 13.82
N LEU A 127 16.04 5.07 13.19
CA LEU A 127 17.18 5.95 12.90
C LEU A 127 16.87 7.42 13.23
N GLN A 128 17.93 8.20 13.35
CA GLN A 128 17.89 9.66 13.40
C GLN A 128 18.13 10.24 11.99
N PHE A 129 17.64 11.47 11.77
CA PHE A 129 17.73 12.16 10.47
C PHE A 129 18.43 13.51 10.66
N PRO A 130 19.77 13.53 10.82
CA PRO A 130 20.52 14.77 11.05
C PRO A 130 20.49 15.71 9.84
N GLY A 131 20.17 15.21 8.64
CA GLY A 131 20.10 15.99 7.41
C GLY A 131 21.41 16.00 6.64
N GLU A 132 21.55 16.94 5.71
CA GLU A 132 22.78 17.13 4.90
C GLU A 132 23.17 15.89 4.06
N HIS A 133 22.17 15.26 3.45
CA HIS A 133 22.36 14.11 2.58
C HIS A 133 21.95 14.43 1.14
N ILE A 134 22.62 13.79 0.19
CA ILE A 134 22.28 13.85 -1.24
C ILE A 134 21.40 12.65 -1.58
N MET A 135 20.23 12.91 -2.16
CA MET A 135 19.35 11.86 -2.66
C MET A 135 19.68 11.53 -4.11
N VAL A 136 19.88 10.25 -4.41
CA VAL A 136 20.02 9.73 -5.78
C VAL A 136 18.81 8.86 -6.07
N LEU A 137 18.07 9.16 -7.15
CA LEU A 137 16.90 8.38 -7.57
C LEU A 137 17.34 7.32 -8.58
N GLY A 138 16.98 6.06 -8.32
CA GLY A 138 17.19 4.95 -9.25
C GLY A 138 16.16 4.92 -10.40
N SER A 139 16.41 4.05 -11.37
CA SER A 139 15.59 3.90 -12.59
C SER A 139 14.29 3.09 -12.39
N GLY A 140 14.16 2.36 -11.28
CA GLY A 140 13.00 1.51 -11.00
C GLY A 140 13.12 0.13 -11.64
N VAL A 141 12.01 -0.42 -12.14
CA VAL A 141 11.96 -1.75 -12.75
C VAL A 141 12.46 -1.69 -14.20
N TYR A 142 13.33 -2.63 -14.58
CA TYR A 142 13.78 -2.76 -15.97
C TYR A 142 12.64 -2.99 -16.95
N ARG A 143 12.78 -2.40 -18.14
CA ARG A 143 11.85 -2.53 -19.26
C ARG A 143 12.60 -2.29 -20.56
N ILE A 144 12.04 -2.70 -21.69
CA ILE A 144 12.63 -2.39 -23.00
C ILE A 144 12.83 -0.87 -23.11
N GLY A 145 14.08 -0.44 -23.33
CA GLY A 145 14.50 0.96 -23.34
C GLY A 145 14.99 1.53 -22.00
N SER A 146 15.07 0.73 -20.93
CA SER A 146 15.65 1.10 -19.64
C SER A 146 16.22 -0.14 -18.95
N SER A 147 17.53 -0.34 -19.04
CA SER A 147 18.25 -1.50 -18.49
C SER A 147 19.34 -1.05 -17.51
N VAL A 148 20.53 -1.62 -17.59
CA VAL A 148 21.62 -1.48 -16.60
C VAL A 148 22.48 -0.22 -16.78
N GLU A 149 22.29 0.50 -17.88
CA GLU A 149 23.09 1.64 -18.33
C GLU A 149 22.72 2.97 -17.64
#